data_AF-A0A968Y113-F1
#
_entry.id   AF-A0A968Y113-F1
#
_cell.length_a   1.000
_cell.length_b   1.000
_cell.length_c   1.000
_cell.angle_alpha   90.00
_cell.angle_beta   90.00
_cell.angle_gamma   90.00
#
_symmetry.space_group_name_H-M   'P 1'
#
loop_
_entity.id
_entity.type
_entity.pdbx_description
1 polymer ?
#
loop_
_entity_poly.entity_id
_entity_poly.type
_entity_poly.pdbx_seq_one_letter_code
_entity_poly.pdbx_strand_id
1 'polypeptide(L)'
;MATNSTHLVWGNTSPTYDFLVTAGYRHRSELSTLDRDFALPSFTDNPQGGFSSFSNPGVYQLLNATRTAPIGAFRDPACGTLGGVETGAGNNVGCQFQITQFDNLVEREEIYNVFAEINKQLGSANLHLEAYYAAHDTPEENSSPSYAPVQGPGASPTNPANAPNYFIPLTNPGLAALLPALTPAQRAAITAAGGVLASGLQWRPFGLGGNPLTGEGKQDKRSFDSFRVSGALDGELKGIGWNVALTYSESKRDASTPDILVAKLDRALRGFGGPNCTGTIPGSAANGCAYLNPFSTGIAVNPALGLTNPALGGGGTFVASTVNDLAVVRDLFTRNAFDDTSALTVFDVVFNRAPLPW
;
A
#
# COMPACT_ATOMS: atom_id res chain seq x y z
N MET A 1 -11.62 4.20 16.95
CA MET A 1 -12.65 3.64 16.05
C MET A 1 -14.03 4.14 16.46
N ALA A 2 -14.61 5.01 15.64
CA ALA A 2 -16.01 5.41 15.71
C ALA A 2 -16.72 4.85 14.47
N THR A 3 -17.97 4.41 14.66
CA THR A 3 -18.84 3.99 13.55
C THR A 3 -20.08 4.86 13.60
N ASN A 4 -20.34 5.60 12.54
CA ASN A 4 -21.55 6.40 12.38
C ASN A 4 -22.38 5.79 11.25
N SER A 5 -23.67 5.60 11.48
CA SER A 5 -24.58 5.15 10.43
C SER A 5 -25.87 5.95 10.43
N THR A 6 -26.35 6.22 9.23
CA THR A 6 -27.61 6.91 8.98
C THR A 6 -28.44 6.05 8.06
N HIS A 7 -29.68 5.80 8.45
CA HIS A 7 -30.62 4.99 7.70
C HIS A 7 -31.92 5.77 7.49
N LEU A 8 -32.44 5.73 6.28
CA LEU A 8 -33.73 6.30 5.91
C LEU A 8 -34.59 5.19 5.33
N VAL A 9 -35.83 5.12 5.79
CA VAL A 9 -36.84 4.23 5.26
C VAL A 9 -38.09 5.07 5.01
N TRP A 10 -38.62 5.00 3.81
CA TRP A 10 -39.85 5.67 3.44
C TRP A 10 -40.66 4.77 2.52
N GLY A 11 -41.96 4.69 2.75
CA GLY A 11 -42.85 3.88 1.95
C GLY A 11 -44.28 4.31 2.12
N ASN A 12 -45.14 3.84 1.23
CA ASN A 12 -46.57 4.03 1.33
C ASN A 12 -47.29 2.82 0.76
N THR A 13 -48.49 2.58 1.27
CA THR A 13 -49.39 1.54 0.79
C THR A 13 -50.72 2.16 0.40
N SER A 14 -51.33 1.63 -0.65
CA SER A 14 -52.62 2.03 -1.21
C SER A 14 -53.33 0.77 -1.72
N PRO A 15 -54.64 0.79 -1.99
CA PRO A 15 -55.33 -0.37 -2.56
C PRO A 15 -54.79 -0.86 -3.91
N THR A 16 -54.05 -0.01 -4.65
CA THR A 16 -53.57 -0.32 -6.00
C THR A 16 -52.05 -0.29 -6.18
N TYR A 17 -51.32 0.11 -5.14
CA TYR A 17 -49.87 0.15 -5.16
C TYR A 17 -49.27 0.15 -3.76
N ASP A 18 -48.04 -0.31 -3.67
CA ASP A 18 -47.15 -0.05 -2.54
C ASP A 18 -45.77 0.29 -3.07
N PHE A 19 -45.04 1.08 -2.31
CA PHE A 19 -43.63 1.33 -2.60
C PHE A 19 -42.83 1.42 -1.30
N LEU A 20 -41.56 1.08 -1.41
CA LEU A 20 -40.59 1.15 -0.35
C LEU A 20 -39.29 1.72 -0.92
N VAL A 21 -38.68 2.64 -0.19
CA VAL A 21 -37.32 3.13 -0.42
C VAL A 21 -36.57 3.01 0.89
N THR A 22 -35.42 2.38 0.84
CA THR A 22 -34.46 2.31 1.94
C THR A 22 -33.12 2.85 1.48
N ALA A 23 -32.47 3.64 2.32
CA ALA A 23 -31.12 4.13 2.10
C ALA A 23 -30.32 4.02 3.38
N GLY A 24 -29.06 3.63 3.26
CA GLY A 24 -28.13 3.48 4.36
C GLY A 24 -26.78 4.04 3.98
N TYR A 25 -26.21 4.83 4.88
CA TYR A 25 -24.82 5.26 4.84
C TYR A 25 -24.15 4.81 6.14
N ARG A 26 -22.96 4.22 6.03
CA ARG A 26 -22.11 3.89 7.17
C ARG A 26 -20.71 4.41 6.93
N HIS A 27 -20.22 5.21 7.87
CA HIS A 27 -18.82 5.59 7.98
C HIS A 27 -18.18 4.82 9.13
N ARG A 28 -17.01 4.26 8.86
CA ARG A 28 -16.15 3.65 9.86
C ARG A 28 -14.83 4.41 9.90
N SER A 29 -14.49 4.95 11.06
CA SER A 29 -13.19 5.59 11.24
C SER A 29 -12.10 4.53 11.34
N GLU A 30 -10.89 4.95 10.98
CA GLU A 30 -9.68 4.17 11.16
C GLU A 30 -9.46 3.72 12.62
N LEU A 31 -8.75 2.61 12.77
CA LEU A 31 -8.12 2.17 14.00
C LEU A 31 -6.70 1.68 13.74
N SER A 32 -5.72 2.50 14.09
CA SER A 32 -4.32 2.12 13.99
C SER A 32 -3.96 0.99 14.96
N THR A 33 -2.99 0.16 14.58
CA THR A 33 -2.36 -0.78 15.50
C THR A 33 -1.67 -0.07 16.67
N LEU A 34 -1.20 1.17 16.48
CA LEU A 34 -0.60 2.03 17.50
C LEU A 34 -1.57 2.30 18.67
N ASP A 35 -2.87 2.26 18.42
CA ASP A 35 -3.87 2.49 19.46
C ASP A 35 -4.18 1.24 20.30
N ARG A 36 -3.56 0.08 20.01
CA ARG A 36 -3.84 -1.20 20.69
C ARG A 36 -2.57 -1.94 21.06
N ASP A 37 -2.26 -1.98 22.35
CA ASP A 37 -1.06 -2.65 22.88
C ASP A 37 -0.91 -4.11 22.41
N PHE A 38 -2.02 -4.85 22.27
CA PHE A 38 -1.96 -6.25 21.80
C PHE A 38 -1.50 -6.39 20.34
N ALA A 39 -1.61 -5.34 19.54
CA ALA A 39 -1.25 -5.33 18.12
C ALA A 39 0.25 -5.05 17.90
N LEU A 40 0.97 -4.60 18.93
CA LEU A 40 2.39 -4.26 18.88
C LEU A 40 3.19 -4.96 19.99
N PRO A 41 3.17 -6.31 20.05
CA PRO A 41 3.98 -7.03 21.02
C PRO A 41 5.47 -6.77 20.75
N SER A 42 6.28 -6.80 21.82
CA SER A 42 7.73 -6.67 21.69
C SER A 42 8.33 -7.84 20.90
N PHE A 43 9.50 -7.63 20.30
CA PHE A 43 10.18 -8.69 19.56
C PHE A 43 10.55 -9.90 20.45
N THR A 44 10.84 -9.66 21.73
CA THR A 44 11.17 -10.72 22.69
C THR A 44 9.95 -11.56 23.07
N ASP A 45 8.77 -10.92 23.14
CA ASP A 45 7.53 -11.63 23.48
C ASP A 45 6.96 -12.36 22.27
N ASN A 46 7.02 -11.74 21.09
CA ASN A 46 6.53 -12.33 19.85
C ASN A 46 7.37 -11.87 18.63
N PRO A 47 8.41 -12.62 18.23
CA PRO A 47 9.19 -12.29 17.03
C PRO A 47 8.39 -12.45 15.73
N GLN A 48 7.22 -13.10 15.76
CA GLN A 48 6.29 -13.21 14.63
C GLN A 48 5.23 -12.08 14.62
N GLY A 49 5.30 -11.13 15.57
CA GLY A 49 4.35 -10.04 15.74
C GLY A 49 4.46 -8.91 14.71
N GLY A 50 4.70 -9.25 13.43
CA GLY A 50 4.83 -8.28 12.35
C GLY A 50 6.23 -7.73 12.13
N PHE A 51 7.28 -8.39 12.62
CA PHE A 51 8.66 -7.97 12.37
C PHE A 51 9.16 -8.43 11.00
N SER A 52 9.84 -7.53 10.28
CA SER A 52 10.51 -7.80 9.02
C SER A 52 12.00 -7.54 9.11
N SER A 53 12.80 -8.49 8.60
CA SER A 53 14.26 -8.36 8.48
C SER A 53 14.68 -7.46 7.32
N PHE A 54 13.71 -7.01 6.52
CA PHE A 54 13.91 -6.22 5.32
C PHE A 54 13.68 -4.78 5.74
N SER A 55 14.62 -4.17 6.45
CA SER A 55 14.41 -2.89 7.16
C SER A 55 15.06 -1.70 6.45
N ASN A 56 14.59 -0.50 6.82
CA ASN A 56 15.24 0.78 6.55
C ASN A 56 15.10 1.72 7.74
N PRO A 57 16.16 2.12 8.45
CA PRO A 57 17.56 1.72 8.26
C PRO A 57 17.76 0.20 8.26
N GLY A 58 18.68 -0.27 7.43
CA GLY A 58 18.81 -1.70 7.11
C GLY A 58 20.22 -2.26 7.26
N VAL A 59 20.47 -3.37 6.57
CA VAL A 59 21.79 -4.00 6.48
C VAL A 59 22.35 -3.81 5.08
N TYR A 60 23.62 -3.42 5.00
CA TYR A 60 24.33 -3.20 3.76
C TYR A 60 25.57 -4.09 3.70
N GLN A 61 25.81 -4.67 2.53
CA GLN A 61 26.95 -5.54 2.30
C GLN A 61 28.17 -4.71 1.88
N LEU A 62 29.31 -5.03 2.49
CA LEU A 62 30.62 -4.55 2.10
C LEU A 62 31.14 -5.40 0.95
N LEU A 63 31.77 -4.77 -0.03
CA LEU A 63 32.32 -5.44 -1.20
C LEU A 63 33.85 -5.45 -1.16
N ASN A 64 34.46 -6.42 -1.83
CA ASN A 64 35.87 -6.32 -2.19
C ASN A 64 36.11 -5.14 -3.17
N ALA A 65 37.37 -4.71 -3.29
CA ALA A 65 37.72 -3.57 -4.15
C ALA A 65 37.31 -3.76 -5.62
N THR A 66 37.25 -5.01 -6.10
CA THR A 66 36.85 -5.35 -7.49
C THR A 66 35.33 -5.48 -7.67
N ARG A 67 34.52 -5.31 -6.61
CA ARG A 67 33.05 -5.44 -6.61
C ARG A 67 32.54 -6.79 -7.14
N THR A 68 33.29 -7.86 -6.93
CA THR A 68 32.94 -9.21 -7.41
C THR A 68 32.30 -10.08 -6.33
N ALA A 69 32.51 -9.76 -5.04
CA ALA A 69 31.94 -10.53 -3.94
C ALA A 69 31.72 -9.67 -2.67
N PRO A 70 30.67 -9.96 -1.88
CA PRO A 70 30.55 -9.48 -0.51
C PRO A 70 31.69 -10.02 0.37
N ILE A 71 32.26 -9.16 1.20
CA ILE A 71 33.32 -9.51 2.17
C ILE A 71 32.89 -9.29 3.63
N GLY A 72 31.69 -8.77 3.82
CA GLY A 72 31.09 -8.53 5.13
C GLY A 72 29.81 -7.72 5.01
N ALA A 73 29.27 -7.30 6.14
CA ALA A 73 28.10 -6.45 6.20
C ALA A 73 28.20 -5.49 7.38
N PHE A 74 27.40 -4.43 7.33
CA PHE A 74 27.16 -3.57 8.48
C PHE A 74 25.68 -3.25 8.60
N ARG A 75 25.24 -3.06 9.83
CA ARG A 75 23.93 -2.52 10.15
C ARG A 75 24.05 -1.00 10.20
N ASP A 76 23.05 -0.31 9.67
CA ASP A 76 22.94 1.12 9.89
C ASP A 76 22.90 1.45 11.41
N PRO A 77 23.80 2.32 11.91
CA PRO A 77 23.92 2.65 13.34
C PRO A 77 22.64 3.17 14.01
N ALA A 78 21.69 3.75 13.27
CA ALA A 78 20.46 4.27 13.86
C ALA A 78 19.33 3.23 13.94
N CYS A 79 19.59 1.95 13.63
CA CYS A 79 18.58 0.89 13.73
C CYS A 79 17.86 0.90 15.08
N GLY A 80 18.62 0.81 16.19
CA GLY A 80 18.05 0.83 17.54
C GLY A 80 17.39 2.15 17.91
N THR A 81 18.03 3.28 17.57
CA THR A 81 17.54 4.63 17.88
C THR A 81 16.17 4.92 17.25
N LEU A 82 15.90 4.38 16.07
CA LEU A 82 14.62 4.53 15.37
C LEU A 82 13.58 3.45 15.74
N GLY A 83 13.86 2.59 16.73
CA GLY A 83 12.94 1.56 17.22
C GLY A 83 13.09 0.19 16.54
N GLY A 84 14.13 -0.01 15.73
CA GLY A 84 14.46 -1.31 15.17
C GLY A 84 15.13 -2.23 16.20
N VAL A 85 14.94 -3.54 16.03
CA VAL A 85 15.58 -4.57 16.85
C VAL A 85 16.85 -5.08 16.17
N GLU A 86 17.94 -4.88 16.88
CA GLU A 86 19.27 -5.27 16.49
C GLU A 86 19.49 -6.78 16.70
N THR A 87 19.65 -7.54 15.62
CA THR A 87 19.85 -9.00 15.69
C THR A 87 21.20 -9.43 15.10
N GLY A 88 21.79 -10.48 15.65
CA GLY A 88 23.07 -11.02 15.17
C GLY A 88 24.28 -10.10 15.39
N ALA A 89 25.46 -10.56 14.95
CA ALA A 89 26.75 -9.91 15.19
C ALA A 89 27.75 -10.17 14.05
N GLY A 90 28.83 -9.37 14.01
CA GLY A 90 29.86 -9.50 12.99
C GLY A 90 29.31 -9.27 11.58
N ASN A 91 29.51 -10.23 10.69
CA ASN A 91 29.00 -10.17 9.30
C ASN A 91 27.54 -10.65 9.17
N ASN A 92 26.96 -11.21 10.24
CA ASN A 92 25.58 -11.72 10.27
C ASN A 92 24.68 -10.78 11.08
N VAL A 93 24.78 -9.47 10.82
CA VAL A 93 23.95 -8.45 11.48
C VAL A 93 22.61 -8.28 10.76
N GLY A 94 21.57 -8.00 11.53
CA GLY A 94 20.19 -7.76 11.09
C GLY A 94 19.60 -6.54 11.79
N CYS A 95 18.78 -5.75 11.09
CA CYS A 95 17.90 -4.74 11.67
C CYS A 95 16.47 -5.18 11.39
N GLN A 96 15.72 -5.53 12.43
CA GLN A 96 14.32 -5.91 12.33
C GLN A 96 13.47 -4.68 12.62
N PHE A 97 12.41 -4.44 11.86
CA PHE A 97 11.42 -3.44 12.22
C PHE A 97 10.02 -4.03 12.21
N GLN A 98 9.17 -3.57 13.12
CA GLN A 98 7.78 -4.00 13.19
C GLN A 98 6.99 -3.26 12.12
N ILE A 99 6.60 -3.94 11.05
CA ILE A 99 5.89 -3.33 9.93
C ILE A 99 4.47 -2.92 10.33
N THR A 100 3.88 -3.68 11.26
CA THR A 100 2.51 -3.48 11.72
C THR A 100 2.31 -2.14 12.42
N GLN A 101 3.37 -1.47 12.88
CA GLN A 101 3.28 -0.11 13.43
C GLN A 101 2.77 0.93 12.40
N PHE A 102 2.71 0.55 11.11
CA PHE A 102 2.19 1.38 10.02
C PHE A 102 0.87 0.85 9.43
N ASP A 103 0.35 -0.27 9.94
CA ASP A 103 -0.88 -0.88 9.48
C ASP A 103 -2.05 -0.44 10.37
N ASN A 104 -3.28 -0.64 9.88
CA ASN A 104 -4.48 -0.46 10.68
C ASN A 104 -5.15 -1.80 11.01
N LEU A 105 -5.73 -1.89 12.21
CA LEU A 105 -6.65 -2.98 12.54
C LEU A 105 -8.00 -2.81 11.83
N VAL A 106 -8.31 -1.57 11.49
CA VAL A 106 -9.54 -1.14 10.82
C VAL A 106 -9.21 0.02 9.92
N GLU A 107 -9.46 -0.12 8.63
CA GLU A 107 -9.33 0.98 7.68
C GLU A 107 -10.51 1.94 7.75
N ARG A 108 -10.31 3.14 7.22
CA ARG A 108 -11.42 4.06 6.93
C ARG A 108 -12.30 3.44 5.85
N GLU A 109 -13.57 3.23 6.17
CA GLU A 109 -14.55 2.63 5.24
C GLU A 109 -15.75 3.57 5.07
N GLU A 110 -16.22 3.69 3.84
CA GLU A 110 -17.50 4.30 3.49
C GLU A 110 -18.39 3.27 2.78
N ILE A 111 -19.60 3.07 3.28
CA ILE A 111 -20.52 2.08 2.74
C ILE A 111 -21.87 2.73 2.47
N TYR A 112 -22.35 2.52 1.25
CA TYR A 112 -23.62 3.03 0.74
C TYR A 112 -24.51 1.85 0.36
N ASN A 113 -25.77 1.88 0.74
CA ASN A 113 -26.79 0.92 0.30
C ASN A 113 -28.08 1.67 0.00
N VAL A 114 -28.67 1.46 -1.17
CA VAL A 114 -29.96 2.01 -1.56
C VAL A 114 -30.76 0.90 -2.19
N PHE A 115 -31.99 0.72 -1.72
CA PHE A 115 -32.95 -0.21 -2.31
C PHE A 115 -34.28 0.50 -2.48
N ALA A 116 -34.91 0.33 -3.64
CA ALA A 116 -36.23 0.86 -3.93
C ALA A 116 -37.05 -0.22 -4.63
N GLU A 117 -38.32 -0.32 -4.24
CA GLU A 117 -39.30 -1.24 -4.79
C GLU A 117 -40.63 -0.53 -4.98
N ILE A 118 -41.34 -0.86 -6.05
CA ILE A 118 -42.74 -0.49 -6.25
C ILE A 118 -43.51 -1.66 -6.84
N ASN A 119 -44.61 -2.00 -6.19
CA ASN A 119 -45.62 -2.92 -6.70
C ASN A 119 -46.87 -2.14 -7.09
N LYS A 120 -47.44 -2.44 -8.26
CA LYS A 120 -48.61 -1.71 -8.76
C LYS A 120 -49.51 -2.61 -9.61
N GLN A 121 -50.81 -2.53 -9.35
CA GLN A 121 -51.79 -3.14 -10.23
C GLN A 121 -51.98 -2.29 -11.51
N LEU A 122 -51.80 -2.92 -12.67
CA LEU A 122 -51.98 -2.35 -14.01
C LEU A 122 -53.09 -3.09 -14.75
N GLY A 123 -54.33 -2.70 -14.52
CA GLY A 123 -55.50 -3.38 -15.11
C GLY A 123 -55.62 -4.81 -14.56
N SER A 124 -55.44 -5.82 -15.42
CA SER A 124 -55.45 -7.24 -15.04
C SER A 124 -54.06 -7.82 -14.76
N ALA A 125 -53.00 -7.01 -14.84
CA ALA A 125 -51.63 -7.41 -14.58
C ALA A 125 -51.09 -6.74 -13.30
N ASN A 126 -50.08 -7.34 -12.69
CA ASN A 126 -49.31 -6.75 -11.61
C ASN A 126 -47.93 -6.37 -12.14
N LEU A 127 -47.44 -5.20 -11.75
CA LEU A 127 -46.10 -4.71 -12.01
C LEU A 127 -45.30 -4.78 -10.72
N HIS A 128 -44.10 -5.34 -10.80
CA HIS A 128 -43.05 -5.21 -9.80
C HIS A 128 -41.84 -4.52 -10.44
N LEU A 129 -41.34 -3.46 -9.82
CA LEU A 129 -40.07 -2.84 -10.19
C LEU A 129 -39.20 -2.74 -8.94
N GLU A 130 -37.93 -3.12 -9.06
CA GLU A 130 -36.95 -2.97 -8.00
C GLU A 130 -35.63 -2.40 -8.54
N ALA A 131 -34.95 -1.63 -7.70
CA ALA A 131 -33.62 -1.12 -7.96
C ALA A 131 -32.78 -1.19 -6.68
N TYR A 132 -31.53 -1.59 -6.83
CA TYR A 132 -30.54 -1.69 -5.77
C TYR A 132 -29.24 -1.04 -6.20
N TYR A 133 -28.60 -0.32 -5.29
CA TYR A 133 -27.24 0.17 -5.41
C TYR A 133 -26.51 -0.09 -4.11
N ALA A 134 -25.30 -0.62 -4.18
CA ALA A 134 -24.40 -0.65 -3.04
C ALA A 134 -22.98 -0.29 -3.44
N ALA A 135 -22.28 0.36 -2.53
CA ALA A 135 -20.88 0.68 -2.69
C ALA A 135 -20.13 0.52 -1.37
N HIS A 136 -18.87 0.12 -1.47
CA HIS A 136 -17.91 0.04 -0.39
C HIS A 136 -16.59 0.64 -0.85
N ASP A 137 -16.17 1.71 -0.20
CA ASP A 137 -14.93 2.43 -0.48
C ASP A 137 -14.00 2.39 0.73
N THR A 138 -12.75 2.03 0.47
CA THR A 138 -11.61 2.07 1.39
C THR A 138 -10.51 2.90 0.71
N PRO A 139 -10.53 4.24 0.91
CA PRO A 139 -9.74 5.16 0.09
C PRO A 139 -8.26 5.24 0.48
N GLU A 140 -7.91 4.80 1.69
CA GLU A 140 -6.59 4.89 2.32
C GLU A 140 -6.34 3.61 3.16
N GLU A 141 -6.22 2.45 2.50
CA GLU A 141 -5.82 1.20 3.17
C GLU A 141 -4.32 1.28 3.53
N ASN A 142 -3.99 1.44 4.82
CA ASN A 142 -2.60 1.58 5.25
C ASN A 142 -1.87 0.23 5.28
N SER A 143 -0.63 0.26 4.78
CA SER A 143 0.28 -0.87 4.83
C SER A 143 1.70 -0.41 5.15
N SER A 144 2.65 -1.35 5.25
CA SER A 144 4.07 -1.06 5.43
C SER A 144 4.56 0.09 4.49
N PRO A 145 5.51 0.93 4.92
CA PRO A 145 5.91 2.15 4.21
C PRO A 145 6.37 1.95 2.75
N SER A 146 6.90 0.77 2.46
CA SER A 146 7.07 0.25 1.10
C SER A 146 7.13 -1.27 1.12
N TYR A 147 6.92 -1.90 -0.03
CA TYR A 147 7.27 -3.30 -0.19
C TYR A 147 8.78 -3.49 -0.35
N ALA A 148 9.24 -4.69 -0.01
CA ALA A 148 10.61 -5.09 -0.26
C ALA A 148 10.82 -5.35 -1.77
N PRO A 149 11.91 -4.85 -2.36
CA PRO A 149 12.22 -5.13 -3.75
C PRO A 149 12.74 -6.57 -3.91
N VAL A 150 11.83 -7.53 -4.03
CA VAL A 150 12.14 -8.97 -4.22
C VAL A 150 12.65 -9.31 -5.62
N GLN A 151 12.69 -8.32 -6.52
CA GLN A 151 13.28 -8.40 -7.85
C GLN A 151 14.24 -7.22 -8.05
N GLY A 152 15.18 -7.36 -8.99
CA GLY A 152 16.09 -6.28 -9.35
C GLY A 152 17.46 -6.70 -9.83
N PRO A 153 18.40 -5.75 -9.91
CA PRO A 153 19.73 -6.01 -10.44
C PRO A 153 20.50 -7.01 -9.58
N GLY A 154 21.56 -7.61 -10.14
CA GLY A 154 22.51 -8.41 -9.38
C GLY A 154 23.62 -7.56 -8.77
N ALA A 155 24.40 -8.17 -7.87
CA ALA A 155 25.56 -7.56 -7.22
C ALA A 155 26.64 -7.04 -8.18
N SER A 156 26.67 -7.55 -9.42
CA SER A 156 27.54 -7.09 -10.51
C SER A 156 26.75 -7.08 -11.82
N PRO A 157 27.01 -6.14 -12.76
CA PRO A 157 26.47 -6.19 -14.12
C PRO A 157 26.81 -7.50 -14.86
N THR A 158 27.87 -8.19 -14.46
CA THR A 158 28.39 -9.41 -15.11
C THR A 158 27.93 -10.71 -14.45
N ASN A 159 27.25 -10.65 -13.30
CA ASN A 159 26.75 -11.85 -12.62
C ASN A 159 25.36 -11.59 -12.00
N PRO A 160 24.27 -11.91 -12.71
CA PRO A 160 22.91 -11.77 -12.22
C PRO A 160 22.52 -12.83 -11.18
N ALA A 161 23.36 -13.83 -10.89
CA ALA A 161 23.01 -14.95 -10.00
C ALA A 161 22.70 -14.56 -8.54
N ASN A 162 23.07 -13.34 -8.13
CA ASN A 162 22.86 -12.83 -6.78
C ASN A 162 21.82 -11.70 -6.73
N ALA A 163 20.83 -11.66 -7.63
CA ALA A 163 19.73 -10.69 -7.51
C ALA A 163 18.75 -11.06 -6.36
N PRO A 164 18.00 -10.11 -5.78
CA PRO A 164 18.07 -8.65 -5.99
C PRO A 164 19.12 -7.97 -5.09
N ASN A 165 20.02 -7.19 -5.68
CA ASN A 165 21.08 -6.44 -5.03
C ASN A 165 21.30 -5.08 -5.71
N TYR A 166 21.17 -4.00 -4.95
CA TYR A 166 21.27 -2.62 -5.42
C TYR A 166 22.61 -2.01 -5.01
N PHE A 167 23.38 -1.52 -5.98
CA PHE A 167 24.63 -0.83 -5.69
C PHE A 167 24.41 0.64 -5.38
N ILE A 168 24.88 1.06 -4.21
CA ILE A 168 24.79 2.43 -3.72
C ILE A 168 26.22 3.02 -3.74
N PRO A 169 26.51 3.95 -4.67
CA PRO A 169 27.86 4.49 -4.82
C PRO A 169 28.21 5.42 -3.66
N LEU A 170 29.52 5.59 -3.41
CA LEU A 170 30.04 6.57 -2.44
C LEU A 170 29.63 8.02 -2.76
N THR A 171 29.29 8.31 -4.01
CA THR A 171 28.75 9.61 -4.45
C THR A 171 27.32 9.87 -3.97
N ASN A 172 26.61 8.87 -3.45
CA ASN A 172 25.32 9.06 -2.80
C ASN A 172 25.52 9.88 -1.51
N PRO A 173 24.92 11.07 -1.37
CA PRO A 173 25.12 11.94 -0.21
C PRO A 173 24.75 11.27 1.11
N GLY A 174 23.77 10.37 1.10
CA GLY A 174 23.35 9.62 2.27
C GLY A 174 24.43 8.66 2.79
N LEU A 175 25.12 7.94 1.89
CA LEU A 175 26.23 7.06 2.24
C LEU A 175 27.43 7.87 2.72
N ALA A 176 27.77 8.95 1.99
CA ALA A 176 28.86 9.83 2.35
C ALA A 176 28.69 10.42 3.76
N ALA A 177 27.46 10.84 4.10
CA ALA A 177 27.10 11.34 5.42
C ALA A 177 27.15 10.26 6.52
N LEU A 178 26.94 8.97 6.17
CA LEU A 178 26.94 7.88 7.14
C LEU A 178 28.36 7.44 7.56
N LEU A 179 29.35 7.62 6.68
CA LEU A 179 30.73 7.14 6.91
C LEU A 179 31.31 7.46 8.29
N PRO A 180 31.16 8.69 8.84
CA PRO A 180 31.73 9.03 10.15
C PRO A 180 31.17 8.19 11.29
N ALA A 181 29.95 7.65 11.15
CA ALA A 181 29.29 6.80 12.14
C ALA A 181 29.71 5.32 12.05
N LEU A 182 30.48 4.93 11.03
CA LEU A 182 30.95 3.55 10.84
C LEU A 182 32.33 3.31 11.47
N THR A 183 32.74 2.05 11.57
CA THR A 183 34.10 1.71 12.03
C THR A 183 35.16 2.05 10.97
N PRO A 184 36.44 2.25 11.36
CA PRO A 184 37.52 2.47 10.40
C PRO A 184 37.64 1.38 9.33
N ALA A 185 37.44 0.11 9.69
CA ALA A 185 37.51 -1.02 8.77
C ALA A 185 36.37 -0.98 7.74
N GLN A 186 35.13 -0.70 8.18
CA GLN A 186 33.99 -0.54 7.28
C GLN A 186 34.21 0.62 6.31
N ARG A 187 34.65 1.80 6.80
CA ARG A 187 34.97 2.94 5.94
C ARG A 187 36.01 2.59 4.88
N ALA A 188 37.10 1.93 5.27
CA ALA A 188 38.15 1.54 4.34
C ALA A 188 37.63 0.59 3.23
N ALA A 189 36.80 -0.39 3.59
CA ALA A 189 36.17 -1.29 2.63
C ALA A 189 35.22 -0.55 1.67
N ILE A 190 34.38 0.35 2.19
CA ILE A 190 33.45 1.15 1.38
C ILE A 190 34.20 2.07 0.41
N THR A 191 35.26 2.74 0.87
CA THR A 191 36.09 3.60 0.01
C THR A 191 36.82 2.79 -1.06
N ALA A 192 37.39 1.63 -0.70
CA ALA A 192 38.08 0.76 -1.65
C ALA A 192 37.13 0.20 -2.73
N ALA A 193 35.91 -0.17 -2.35
CA ALA A 193 34.88 -0.61 -3.29
C ALA A 193 34.16 0.56 -3.97
N GLY A 194 34.25 1.79 -3.47
CA GLY A 194 33.51 2.95 -3.96
C GLY A 194 31.99 2.89 -3.75
N GLY A 195 31.52 2.12 -2.76
CA GLY A 195 30.08 1.95 -2.47
C GLY A 195 29.76 0.71 -1.64
N VAL A 196 28.46 0.43 -1.49
CA VAL A 196 27.89 -0.71 -0.75
C VAL A 196 26.78 -1.38 -1.57
N LEU A 197 26.36 -2.59 -1.18
CA LEU A 197 25.13 -3.19 -1.70
C LEU A 197 24.02 -3.16 -0.65
N ALA A 198 22.80 -2.85 -1.09
CA ALA A 198 21.57 -3.19 -0.38
C ALA A 198 20.95 -4.43 -1.03
N SER A 199 20.80 -5.52 -0.28
CA SER A 199 20.10 -6.71 -0.77
C SER A 199 18.61 -6.53 -0.62
N GLY A 200 17.84 -6.72 -1.70
CA GLY A 200 16.37 -6.69 -1.66
C GLY A 200 15.75 -7.81 -0.81
N LEU A 201 16.57 -8.76 -0.33
CA LEU A 201 16.18 -9.80 0.62
C LEU A 201 16.43 -9.42 2.10
N GLN A 202 17.07 -8.29 2.36
CA GLN A 202 17.47 -7.83 3.71
C GLN A 202 17.25 -6.32 3.91
N TRP A 203 16.70 -5.65 2.90
CA TRP A 203 16.50 -4.21 2.87
C TRP A 203 15.26 -3.88 2.02
N ARG A 204 14.61 -2.78 2.38
CA ARG A 204 13.56 -2.12 1.58
C ARG A 204 13.75 -0.61 1.63
N PRO A 205 13.10 0.18 0.76
CA PRO A 205 12.98 1.63 0.97
C PRO A 205 12.12 2.01 2.19
N PHE A 206 12.37 3.17 2.80
CA PHE A 206 11.46 3.89 3.72
C PHE A 206 11.21 3.28 5.12
N GLY A 207 10.99 1.97 5.27
CA GLY A 207 11.02 1.23 6.55
C GLY A 207 10.59 2.00 7.81
N LEU A 208 11.41 2.01 8.86
CA LEU A 208 11.21 2.76 10.12
C LEU A 208 11.01 4.27 9.93
N GLY A 209 11.46 4.85 8.82
CA GLY A 209 11.26 6.27 8.52
C GLY A 209 9.86 6.62 8.01
N GLY A 210 9.01 5.63 7.74
CA GLY A 210 7.69 5.85 7.12
C GLY A 210 7.81 6.25 5.65
N ASN A 211 6.68 6.26 4.95
CA ASN A 211 6.60 6.65 3.56
C ASN A 211 6.58 8.19 3.47
N PRO A 212 7.58 8.82 2.83
CA PRO A 212 7.67 10.28 2.80
C PRO A 212 6.49 10.99 2.11
N LEU A 213 5.68 10.27 1.31
CA LEU A 213 4.54 10.84 0.60
C LEU A 213 3.27 10.94 1.47
N THR A 214 3.14 10.06 2.47
CA THR A 214 1.97 9.99 3.37
C THR A 214 2.31 10.44 4.78
N GLY A 215 3.59 10.34 5.17
CA GLY A 215 4.04 10.58 6.55
C GLY A 215 3.86 9.37 7.47
N GLU A 216 3.43 8.22 6.95
CA GLU A 216 3.04 7.02 7.71
C GLU A 216 3.34 5.73 6.92
N GLY A 217 2.38 4.79 6.85
CA GLY A 217 2.39 3.66 5.92
C GLY A 217 2.14 4.05 4.46
N LYS A 218 2.29 3.10 3.56
CA LYS A 218 1.86 3.29 2.16
C LYS A 218 0.34 3.10 2.08
N GLN A 219 -0.34 3.97 1.34
CA GLN A 219 -1.80 3.92 1.18
C GLN A 219 -2.21 3.21 -0.12
N ASP A 220 -3.00 2.15 0.02
CA ASP A 220 -3.72 1.44 -1.03
C ASP A 220 -5.16 1.97 -1.14
N LYS A 221 -5.83 1.66 -2.26
CA LYS A 221 -7.26 1.99 -2.46
C LYS A 221 -8.03 0.77 -2.91
N ARG A 222 -9.25 0.62 -2.40
CA ARG A 222 -10.22 -0.40 -2.81
C ARG A 222 -11.60 0.23 -2.89
N SER A 223 -12.24 0.14 -4.06
CA SER A 223 -13.62 0.57 -4.25
C SER A 223 -14.39 -0.52 -4.98
N PHE A 224 -15.56 -0.84 -4.48
CA PHE A 224 -16.50 -1.79 -5.07
C PHE A 224 -17.87 -1.15 -5.13
N ASP A 225 -18.52 -1.17 -6.29
CA ASP A 225 -19.91 -0.74 -6.41
C ASP A 225 -20.70 -1.69 -7.32
N SER A 226 -21.98 -1.84 -7.01
CA SER A 226 -22.90 -2.69 -7.74
C SER A 226 -24.23 -1.99 -7.86
N PHE A 227 -24.84 -2.05 -9.04
CA PHE A 227 -26.24 -1.70 -9.21
C PHE A 227 -27.01 -2.84 -9.88
N ARG A 228 -28.29 -2.96 -9.53
CA ARG A 228 -29.24 -3.89 -10.14
C ARG A 228 -30.57 -3.19 -10.32
N VAL A 229 -31.19 -3.35 -11.48
CA VAL A 229 -32.57 -2.95 -11.75
C VAL A 229 -33.31 -4.13 -12.33
N SER A 230 -34.51 -4.39 -11.82
CA SER A 230 -35.38 -5.45 -12.32
C SER A 230 -36.80 -4.93 -12.46
N GLY A 231 -37.47 -5.39 -13.51
CA GLY A 231 -38.89 -5.17 -13.70
C GLY A 231 -39.56 -6.46 -14.14
N ALA A 232 -40.70 -6.77 -13.53
CA ALA A 232 -41.52 -7.92 -13.86
C ALA A 232 -42.98 -7.50 -14.04
N LEU A 233 -43.65 -8.14 -15.00
CA LEU A 233 -45.09 -8.10 -15.17
C LEU A 233 -45.63 -9.52 -15.05
N ASP A 234 -46.68 -9.70 -14.26
CA ASP A 234 -47.42 -10.95 -14.18
C ASP A 234 -48.92 -10.74 -14.34
N GLY A 235 -49.61 -11.80 -14.75
CA GLY A 235 -51.07 -11.79 -14.84
C GLY A 235 -51.62 -13.12 -15.32
N GLU A 236 -52.92 -13.13 -15.59
CA GLU A 236 -53.62 -14.31 -16.10
C GLU A 236 -54.30 -14.01 -17.43
N LEU A 237 -54.15 -14.92 -18.40
CA LEU A 237 -54.87 -14.87 -19.66
C LEU A 237 -55.48 -16.24 -19.96
N LYS A 238 -56.81 -16.32 -19.99
CA LYS A 238 -57.58 -17.53 -20.34
C LYS A 238 -57.19 -18.77 -19.50
N GLY A 239 -56.99 -18.62 -18.19
CA GLY A 239 -56.61 -19.72 -17.29
C GLY A 239 -55.13 -20.09 -17.34
N ILE A 240 -54.29 -19.29 -18.01
CA ILE A 240 -52.83 -19.46 -18.05
C ILE A 240 -52.19 -18.25 -17.39
N GLY A 241 -51.43 -18.48 -16.31
CA GLY A 241 -50.62 -17.44 -15.70
C GLY A 241 -49.35 -17.22 -16.51
N TRP A 242 -48.91 -15.97 -16.59
CA TRP A 242 -47.70 -15.55 -17.28
C TRP A 242 -46.89 -14.62 -16.39
N ASN A 243 -45.56 -14.67 -16.54
CA ASN A 243 -44.62 -13.71 -15.97
C ASN A 243 -43.57 -13.37 -17.03
N VAL A 244 -43.30 -12.08 -17.20
CA VAL A 244 -42.24 -11.56 -18.06
C VAL A 244 -41.37 -10.64 -17.22
N ALA A 245 -40.07 -10.94 -17.15
CA ALA A 245 -39.13 -10.16 -16.36
C ALA A 245 -37.90 -9.75 -17.19
N LEU A 246 -37.40 -8.55 -16.90
CA LEU A 246 -36.14 -8.03 -17.41
C LEU A 246 -35.30 -7.54 -16.24
N THR A 247 -34.11 -8.10 -16.08
CA THR A 247 -33.14 -7.68 -15.05
C THR A 247 -31.86 -7.26 -15.72
N TYR A 248 -31.29 -6.16 -15.25
CA TYR A 248 -29.94 -5.73 -15.58
C TYR A 248 -29.16 -5.44 -14.30
N SER A 249 -27.92 -5.92 -14.24
CA SER A 249 -27.02 -5.64 -13.12
C SER A 249 -25.61 -5.41 -13.61
N GLU A 250 -24.90 -4.50 -12.95
CA GLU A 250 -23.49 -4.23 -13.16
C GLU A 250 -22.76 -4.22 -11.81
N SER A 251 -21.51 -4.64 -11.81
CA SER A 251 -20.61 -4.53 -10.66
C SER A 251 -19.24 -4.07 -11.14
N LYS A 252 -18.68 -3.09 -10.44
CA LYS A 252 -17.38 -2.48 -10.69
C LYS A 252 -16.47 -2.66 -9.50
N ARG A 253 -15.19 -2.82 -9.80
CA ARG A 253 -14.13 -2.92 -8.80
C ARG A 253 -12.91 -2.13 -9.28
N ASP A 254 -12.55 -1.09 -8.54
CA ASP A 254 -11.25 -0.41 -8.66
C ASP A 254 -10.40 -0.83 -7.47
N ALA A 255 -9.18 -1.28 -7.75
CA ALA A 255 -8.17 -1.41 -6.71
C ALA A 255 -6.85 -0.85 -7.20
N SER A 256 -6.17 -0.15 -6.31
CA SER A 256 -4.89 0.49 -6.57
C SER A 256 -3.91 0.19 -5.45
N THR A 257 -2.76 -0.37 -5.81
CA THR A 257 -1.66 -0.66 -4.91
C THR A 257 -0.39 -0.05 -5.49
N PRO A 258 -0.09 1.23 -5.18
CA PRO A 258 1.14 1.86 -5.66
C PRO A 258 2.37 1.05 -5.24
N ASP A 259 3.35 0.85 -6.11
CA ASP A 259 4.59 0.16 -5.73
C ASP A 259 5.80 0.80 -6.42
N ILE A 260 6.99 0.54 -5.88
CA ILE A 260 8.24 1.10 -6.37
C ILE A 260 8.71 0.29 -7.59
N LEU A 261 8.88 0.97 -8.73
CA LEU A 261 9.49 0.33 -9.89
C LEU A 261 10.99 0.12 -9.65
N VAL A 262 11.38 -1.14 -9.64
CA VAL A 262 12.76 -1.62 -9.46
C VAL A 262 13.79 -0.88 -10.31
N ALA A 263 13.48 -0.60 -11.59
CA ALA A 263 14.37 0.14 -12.48
C ALA A 263 14.55 1.61 -12.07
N LYS A 264 13.48 2.25 -11.58
CA LYS A 264 13.55 3.62 -11.03
C LYS A 264 14.32 3.65 -9.71
N LEU A 265 14.14 2.62 -8.87
CA LEU A 265 14.87 2.48 -7.62
C LEU A 265 16.38 2.36 -7.84
N ASP A 266 16.84 1.45 -8.71
CA ASP A 266 18.27 1.31 -9.00
C ASP A 266 18.87 2.61 -9.57
N ARG A 267 18.16 3.29 -10.48
CA ARG A 267 18.60 4.59 -11.00
C ARG A 267 18.69 5.65 -9.90
N ALA A 268 17.66 5.77 -9.05
CA ALA A 268 17.62 6.77 -7.99
C ALA A 268 18.72 6.56 -6.94
N LEU A 269 19.00 5.32 -6.54
CA LEU A 269 20.10 5.00 -5.62
C LEU A 269 21.46 5.42 -6.17
N ARG A 270 21.61 5.44 -7.51
CA ARG A 270 22.82 5.85 -8.24
C ARG A 270 22.84 7.32 -8.67
N GLY A 271 21.82 8.11 -8.29
CA GLY A 271 21.76 9.55 -8.56
C GLY A 271 21.05 9.94 -9.84
N PHE A 272 20.33 9.01 -10.47
CA PHE A 272 19.53 9.23 -11.68
C PHE A 272 18.02 9.16 -11.40
N GLY A 273 17.61 9.55 -10.19
CA GLY A 273 16.21 9.60 -9.79
C GLY A 273 15.57 10.96 -10.10
N GLY A 274 14.24 10.98 -10.12
CA GLY A 274 13.46 12.19 -10.34
C GLY A 274 12.76 12.19 -11.70
N PRO A 275 11.58 12.82 -11.80
CA PRO A 275 10.70 12.71 -12.97
C PRO A 275 11.29 13.35 -14.22
N ASN A 276 12.23 14.28 -14.06
CA ASN A 276 12.85 15.04 -15.14
C ASN A 276 14.35 14.72 -15.32
N CYS A 277 14.84 13.64 -14.70
CA CYS A 277 16.27 13.31 -14.76
C CYS A 277 16.69 12.95 -16.20
N THR A 278 17.60 13.75 -16.74
CA THR A 278 18.18 13.60 -18.08
C THR A 278 19.71 13.59 -18.00
N GLY A 279 20.38 13.03 -19.01
CA GLY A 279 21.85 13.01 -19.08
C GLY A 279 22.53 11.93 -18.23
N THR A 280 23.84 12.11 -17.99
CA THR A 280 24.74 11.05 -17.50
C THR A 280 25.51 11.41 -16.24
N ILE A 281 25.21 12.57 -15.63
CA ILE A 281 25.87 13.05 -14.41
C ILE A 281 24.96 12.77 -13.20
N PRO A 282 25.35 11.83 -12.30
CA PRO A 282 24.60 11.54 -11.08
C PRO A 282 24.38 12.78 -10.20
N GLY A 283 23.15 12.96 -9.69
CA GLY A 283 22.80 14.04 -8.76
C GLY A 283 22.85 15.45 -9.35
N SER A 284 22.96 15.58 -10.67
CA SER A 284 22.97 16.88 -11.33
C SER A 284 21.60 17.54 -11.27
N ALA A 285 21.44 18.52 -10.37
CA ALA A 285 20.24 19.34 -10.28
C ALA A 285 19.95 20.07 -11.61
N ALA A 286 21.00 20.47 -12.36
CA ALA A 286 20.86 21.09 -13.68
C ALA A 286 20.16 20.18 -14.71
N ASN A 287 20.27 18.86 -14.54
CA ASN A 287 19.59 17.89 -15.38
C ASN A 287 18.37 17.24 -14.71
N GLY A 288 17.90 17.79 -13.57
CA GLY A 288 16.77 17.24 -12.82
C GLY A 288 17.03 15.88 -12.17
N CYS A 289 18.30 15.48 -11.99
CA CYS A 289 18.68 14.20 -11.42
C CYS A 289 19.01 14.34 -9.94
N ALA A 290 18.50 13.43 -9.12
CA ALA A 290 18.74 13.39 -7.69
C ALA A 290 18.94 11.96 -7.17
N TYR A 291 19.54 11.86 -5.98
CA TYR A 291 19.74 10.60 -5.29
C TYR A 291 18.53 10.27 -4.42
N LEU A 292 18.17 8.99 -4.36
CA LEU A 292 17.48 8.44 -3.20
C LEU A 292 18.54 8.14 -2.14
N ASN A 293 18.39 8.69 -0.94
CA ASN A 293 19.09 8.31 0.27
C ASN A 293 18.39 7.10 0.92
N PRO A 294 19.02 5.92 0.93
CA PRO A 294 18.46 4.74 1.57
C PRO A 294 18.95 4.58 3.02
N PHE A 295 19.58 5.57 3.66
CA PHE A 295 20.19 5.43 4.99
C PHE A 295 19.46 6.25 6.06
N SER A 296 19.74 5.94 7.32
CA SER A 296 19.23 6.70 8.47
C SER A 296 19.59 8.18 8.46
N THR A 297 20.64 8.58 7.73
CA THR A 297 21.04 9.99 7.64
C THR A 297 19.92 10.88 7.11
N GLY A 298 18.99 10.35 6.30
CA GLY A 298 17.83 11.06 5.80
C GLY A 298 16.56 10.91 6.64
N ILE A 299 16.63 10.22 7.79
CA ILE A 299 15.48 9.91 8.64
C ILE A 299 15.65 10.65 9.96
N ALA A 300 14.82 11.68 10.18
CA ALA A 300 14.84 12.48 11.41
C ALA A 300 14.07 11.81 12.56
N VAL A 301 12.98 11.13 12.24
CA VAL A 301 12.04 10.56 13.22
C VAL A 301 11.39 9.31 12.63
N ASN A 302 11.11 8.32 13.47
CA ASN A 302 10.15 7.27 13.16
C ASN A 302 8.74 7.85 13.40
N PRO A 303 7.92 8.07 12.35
CA PRO A 303 6.65 8.77 12.50
C PRO A 303 5.60 7.95 13.27
N ALA A 304 5.71 6.62 13.29
CA ALA A 304 4.78 5.76 14.01
C ALA A 304 5.02 5.79 15.53
N LEU A 305 6.30 5.76 15.95
CA LEU A 305 6.67 5.67 17.38
C LEU A 305 7.12 7.01 17.99
N GLY A 306 7.30 8.05 17.19
CA GLY A 306 7.83 9.36 17.63
C GLY A 306 9.31 9.34 18.04
N LEU A 307 10.05 8.25 17.78
CA LEU A 307 11.45 8.11 18.13
C LEU A 307 12.34 8.95 17.22
N THR A 308 13.11 9.87 17.80
CA THR A 308 13.97 10.79 17.06
C THR A 308 15.35 10.18 16.80
N ASN A 309 15.88 10.37 15.59
CA ASN A 309 17.28 10.15 15.25
C ASN A 309 18.06 11.47 15.47
N PRO A 310 18.91 11.58 16.50
CA PRO A 310 19.67 12.80 16.74
C PRO A 310 20.61 13.14 15.58
N ALA A 311 21.00 14.41 15.49
CA ALA A 311 21.95 14.86 14.49
C ALA A 311 23.28 14.09 14.58
N LEU A 312 23.95 13.91 13.44
CA LEU A 312 25.28 13.31 13.38
C LEU A 312 26.25 14.05 14.32
N GLY A 313 26.94 13.31 15.18
CA GLY A 313 27.82 13.86 16.23
C GLY A 313 27.12 14.16 17.56
N GLY A 314 25.79 14.16 17.59
CA GLY A 314 24.94 14.28 18.79
C GLY A 314 24.41 12.93 19.30
N GLY A 315 25.04 11.81 18.94
CA GLY A 315 24.61 10.46 19.31
C GLY A 315 23.65 9.77 18.32
N GLY A 316 23.36 10.40 17.17
CA GLY A 316 22.61 9.79 16.07
C GLY A 316 23.32 9.93 14.73
N THR A 317 22.58 9.73 13.63
CA THR A 317 23.11 9.78 12.27
C THR A 317 22.46 10.84 11.39
N PHE A 318 21.42 11.53 11.87
CA PHE A 318 20.60 12.41 11.04
C PHE A 318 21.40 13.58 10.45
N VAL A 319 21.19 13.85 9.16
CA VAL A 319 21.76 14.97 8.40
C VAL A 319 20.67 15.56 7.51
N ALA A 320 20.18 16.76 7.85
CA ALA A 320 19.03 17.37 7.18
C ALA A 320 19.20 17.53 5.65
N SER A 321 20.43 17.77 5.17
CA SER A 321 20.71 17.92 3.74
C SER A 321 20.64 16.62 2.93
N THR A 322 20.47 15.46 3.58
CA THR A 322 20.36 14.16 2.91
C THR A 322 18.94 13.59 2.99
N VAL A 323 17.96 14.36 3.46
CA VAL A 323 16.54 13.99 3.39
C VAL A 323 16.12 13.85 1.92
N ASN A 324 15.34 12.81 1.62
CA ASN A 324 14.88 12.53 0.27
C ASN A 324 13.97 13.63 -0.27
N ASP A 325 14.24 14.08 -1.50
CA ASP A 325 13.32 14.93 -2.24
C ASP A 325 12.02 14.16 -2.56
N LEU A 326 10.87 14.74 -2.21
CA LEU A 326 9.55 14.13 -2.45
C LEU A 326 9.28 13.91 -3.95
N ALA A 327 9.87 14.69 -4.84
CA ALA A 327 9.76 14.47 -6.28
C ALA A 327 10.46 13.17 -6.71
N VAL A 328 11.61 12.84 -6.11
CA VAL A 328 12.29 11.55 -6.34
C VAL A 328 11.44 10.42 -5.80
N VAL A 329 10.96 10.55 -4.55
CA VAL A 329 10.10 9.52 -3.93
C VAL A 329 8.84 9.27 -4.76
N ARG A 330 8.15 10.33 -5.21
CA ARG A 330 6.96 10.22 -6.06
C ARG A 330 7.25 9.55 -7.40
N ASP A 331 8.39 9.86 -8.02
CA ASP A 331 8.76 9.23 -9.29
C ASP A 331 9.00 7.72 -9.13
N LEU A 332 9.49 7.25 -7.98
CA LEU A 332 9.69 5.81 -7.73
C LEU A 332 8.38 5.01 -7.81
N PHE A 333 7.30 5.54 -7.23
CA PHE A 333 6.03 4.85 -7.16
C PHE A 333 5.29 4.87 -8.49
N THR A 334 4.72 3.73 -8.87
CA THR A 334 3.80 3.59 -10.00
C THR A 334 2.50 2.99 -9.51
N ARG A 335 1.38 3.50 -10.03
CA ARG A 335 0.05 2.99 -9.69
C ARG A 335 -0.14 1.64 -10.38
N ASN A 336 0.00 0.54 -9.64
CA ASN A 336 -0.51 -0.75 -10.09
C ASN A 336 -1.98 -0.81 -9.73
N ALA A 337 -2.85 -0.77 -10.74
CA ALA A 337 -4.29 -0.79 -10.53
C ALA A 337 -4.97 -1.72 -11.52
N PHE A 338 -6.13 -2.24 -11.11
CA PHE A 338 -7.05 -2.92 -11.98
C PHE A 338 -8.44 -2.30 -11.82
N ASP A 339 -9.16 -2.29 -12.94
CA ASP A 339 -10.53 -1.82 -13.08
C ASP A 339 -11.29 -2.95 -13.77
N ASP A 340 -12.18 -3.60 -13.02
CA ASP A 340 -12.98 -4.73 -13.48
C ASP A 340 -14.45 -4.31 -13.51
N THR A 341 -15.12 -4.51 -14.66
CA THR A 341 -16.57 -4.34 -14.79
C THR A 341 -17.22 -5.64 -15.25
N SER A 342 -18.22 -6.10 -14.51
CA SER A 342 -19.05 -7.25 -14.88
C SER A 342 -20.50 -6.81 -15.02
N ALA A 343 -21.15 -7.20 -16.11
CA ALA A 343 -22.54 -6.86 -16.40
C ALA A 343 -23.33 -8.09 -16.84
N LEU A 344 -24.59 -8.18 -16.42
CA LEU A 344 -25.51 -9.25 -16.75
C LEU A 344 -26.88 -8.68 -17.08
N THR A 345 -27.45 -9.10 -18.21
CA THR A 345 -28.84 -8.85 -18.58
C THR A 345 -29.55 -10.19 -18.69
N VAL A 346 -30.69 -10.33 -17.99
CA VAL A 346 -31.52 -11.53 -18.00
C VAL A 346 -32.92 -11.16 -18.46
N PHE A 347 -33.45 -11.92 -19.42
CA PHE A 347 -34.82 -11.83 -19.88
C PHE A 347 -35.50 -13.18 -19.67
N ASP A 348 -36.55 -13.20 -18.86
CA ASP A 348 -37.26 -14.42 -18.48
C ASP A 348 -38.73 -14.35 -18.89
N VAL A 349 -39.26 -15.47 -19.39
CA VAL A 349 -40.68 -15.64 -19.69
C VAL A 349 -41.14 -16.97 -19.13
N VAL A 350 -42.11 -16.95 -18.21
CA VAL A 350 -42.64 -18.14 -17.54
C VAL A 350 -44.14 -18.24 -17.78
N PHE A 351 -44.62 -19.46 -18.06
CA PHE A 351 -46.05 -19.78 -18.15
C PHE A 351 -46.39 -20.87 -17.15
N ASN A 352 -47.54 -20.74 -16.48
CA ASN A 352 -48.02 -21.75 -15.52
C ASN A 352 -49.53 -22.00 -15.67
N ARG A 353 -49.98 -23.16 -15.18
CA ARG A 353 -51.42 -23.54 -15.11
C ARG A 353 -52.01 -23.35 -13.71
N ALA A 354 -51.24 -22.78 -12.78
CA ALA A 354 -51.61 -22.51 -11.39
C ALA A 354 -50.80 -21.29 -10.89
N PRO A 355 -51.36 -20.43 -10.01
CA PRO A 355 -50.68 -19.24 -9.51
C PRO A 355 -49.34 -19.61 -8.86
N LEU A 356 -48.26 -18.91 -9.21
CA LEU A 356 -46.99 -19.03 -8.50
C LEU A 356 -47.12 -18.29 -7.16
N PRO A 357 -46.85 -18.93 -6.01
CA PRO A 357 -46.71 -18.23 -4.76
C PRO A 357 -45.40 -17.45 -4.83
N TRP A 358 -45.47 -16.12 -4.78
CA TRP A 358 -44.37 -15.29 -4.33
C TRP A 358 -44.36 -15.26 -2.80
#